data_AF-A0A3M2SV90-F1
#
_entry.id   AF-A0A3M2SV90-F1
#
_cell.length_a   1.000
_cell.length_b   1.000
_cell.length_c   1.000
_cell.angle_alpha   90.00
_cell.angle_beta   90.00
_cell.angle_gamma   90.00
#
_symmetry.space_group_name_H-M   'P 1'
#
loop_
_entity.id
_entity.type
_entity.pdbx_description
1 polymer ?
#
loop_
_entity_poly.entity_id
_entity_poly.type
_entity_poly.pdbx_seq_one_letter_code
_entity_poly.pdbx_strand_id
1 'polypeptide(L)'
;MGSICSLAYAVSKRGARRLLYELGVNRFDSPFDIMLRDVCEGTNNRSRGVCLTVQPPLFNHHRPAGHSGFYNDISAHPDEMVEEPRTDMIRYSARLNILKLVLGMTNYDDQFPDKNA
;
A
#
# COMPACT_ATOMS: atom_id res chain seq x y z
N MET A 1 -0.02 8.58 -9.17
CA MET A 1 0.18 8.67 -7.70
C MET A 1 0.91 7.42 -7.27
N GLY A 2 2.19 7.55 -6.89
CA GLY A 2 3.01 6.43 -6.42
C GLY A 2 2.51 5.89 -5.08
N SER A 3 3.03 4.73 -4.66
CA SER A 3 2.74 4.09 -3.38
C SER A 3 3.12 4.99 -2.20
N ILE A 4 2.19 5.82 -1.72
CA ILE A 4 2.38 6.67 -0.54
C ILE A 4 1.93 5.98 0.75
N CYS A 5 1.15 4.91 0.65
CA CYS A 5 0.55 4.23 1.80
C CYS A 5 1.60 3.49 2.63
N SER A 6 1.46 3.54 3.96
CA SER A 6 2.35 2.87 4.93
C SER A 6 1.89 1.44 5.29
N LEU A 7 1.36 0.70 4.31
CA LEU A 7 0.78 -0.65 4.52
C LEU A 7 1.78 -1.67 5.04
N ALA A 8 3.01 -1.62 4.51
CA ALA A 8 4.12 -2.46 4.95
C ALA A 8 5.43 -1.70 4.73
N TYR A 9 6.25 -1.62 5.77
CA TYR A 9 7.58 -1.02 5.69
C TYR A 9 8.49 -1.63 6.75
N ALA A 10 9.79 -1.56 6.50
CA ALA A 10 10.82 -1.94 7.45
C ALA A 10 11.80 -0.79 7.61
N VAL A 11 12.27 -0.58 8.83
CA VAL A 11 13.21 0.51 9.14
C VAL A 11 14.41 -0.05 9.88
N SER A 12 15.61 0.41 9.52
CA SER A 12 16.79 0.16 10.34
C SER A 12 16.66 0.89 11.68
N LYS A 13 17.39 0.46 12.72
CA LYS A 13 17.44 1.16 14.01
C LYS A 13 17.79 2.65 13.85
N ARG A 14 18.73 2.96 12.94
CA ARG A 14 19.11 4.35 12.62
C ARG A 14 17.96 5.09 11.94
N GLY A 15 17.28 4.46 10.99
CA GLY A 15 16.10 5.01 10.33
C GLY A 15 14.98 5.32 11.31
N ALA A 16 14.66 4.38 12.20
CA ALA A 16 13.64 4.56 13.24
C ALA A 16 13.92 5.78 14.13
N ARG A 17 15.15 5.94 14.63
CA ARG A 17 15.53 7.13 15.43
C ARG A 17 15.35 8.44 14.66
N ARG A 18 15.67 8.44 13.36
CA ARG A 18 15.50 9.61 12.50
C ARG A 18 14.03 9.92 12.25
N LEU A 19 13.20 8.91 12.00
CA LEU A 19 11.76 9.08 11.87
C LEU A 19 11.13 9.62 13.15
N LEU A 20 11.53 9.10 14.32
CA LEU A 20 11.05 9.63 15.61
C LEU A 20 11.44 11.10 15.80
N TYR A 21 12.63 11.51 15.35
CA TYR A 21 13.02 12.92 15.39
C TYR A 21 12.21 13.78 14.40
N GLU A 22 12.15 13.39 13.12
CA GLU A 22 11.48 14.17 12.07
C GLU A 22 9.96 14.25 12.26
N LEU A 23 9.34 13.15 12.70
CA LEU A 23 7.89 13.04 12.83
C LEU A 23 7.41 13.32 14.26
N GLY A 24 8.25 13.13 15.28
CA GLY A 24 7.85 13.30 16.69
C GLY A 24 8.36 14.58 17.36
N VAL A 25 9.50 15.13 16.92
CA VAL A 25 10.13 16.31 17.55
C VAL A 25 10.09 17.53 16.63
N ASN A 26 10.41 17.36 15.35
CA ASN A 26 10.49 18.47 14.40
C ASN A 26 9.09 19.02 14.08
N ARG A 27 8.26 18.26 13.36
CA ARG A 27 6.88 18.69 13.03
C ARG A 27 6.01 17.53 12.60
N PHE A 28 4.80 17.44 13.18
CA PHE A 28 3.72 16.53 12.77
C PHE A 28 2.53 17.32 12.23
N ASP A 29 2.43 17.46 10.90
CA ASP A 29 1.48 18.38 10.25
C ASP A 29 0.72 17.77 9.06
N SER A 30 0.86 16.47 8.84
CA SER A 30 0.19 15.74 7.77
C SER A 30 -0.08 14.30 8.20
N PRO A 31 -0.94 13.53 7.49
CA PRO A 31 -1.02 12.09 7.69
C PRO A 31 0.36 11.43 7.66
N PHE A 32 0.54 10.43 8.54
CA PHE A 32 1.84 9.80 8.77
C PHE A 32 2.50 9.26 7.49
N ASP A 33 1.70 8.67 6.60
CA ASP A 33 2.15 8.07 5.34
C ASP A 33 2.66 9.12 4.34
N ILE A 34 1.98 10.27 4.25
CA ILE A 34 2.41 11.46 3.53
C ILE A 34 3.73 11.99 4.10
N MET A 35 3.84 12.09 5.43
CA MET A 35 5.07 12.55 6.05
C MET A 35 6.23 11.56 5.86
N LEU A 36 5.95 10.25 5.85
CA LEU A 36 6.95 9.22 5.59
C LEU A 36 7.49 9.35 4.16
N ARG A 37 6.62 9.59 3.17
CA ARG A 37 7.02 9.97 1.81
C ARG A 37 7.92 11.20 1.83
N ASP A 38 7.53 12.25 2.56
CA ASP A 38 8.31 13.48 2.60
C ASP A 38 9.72 13.27 3.19
N VAL A 39 9.87 12.39 4.18
CA VAL A 39 11.20 11.99 4.67
C VAL A 39 11.98 11.27 3.58
N CYS A 40 11.35 10.37 2.82
CA CYS A 40 12.02 9.64 1.73
C CYS A 40 12.46 10.54 0.57
N GLU A 41 11.64 11.53 0.23
CA GLU A 41 11.91 12.47 -0.86
C GLU A 41 12.79 13.64 -0.41
N GLY A 42 12.81 13.96 0.89
CA GLY A 42 13.46 15.15 1.44
C GLY A 42 12.70 16.44 1.15
N THR A 43 11.37 16.38 1.18
CA THR A 43 10.47 17.50 0.88
C THR A 43 9.81 18.01 2.16
N ASN A 44 9.03 19.11 2.07
CA ASN A 44 8.29 19.69 3.20
C ASN A 44 9.16 19.95 4.44
N ASN A 45 10.35 20.52 4.23
CA ASN A 45 11.35 20.83 5.27
C ASN A 45 11.85 19.62 6.09
N ARG A 46 11.82 18.41 5.51
CA ARG A 46 12.37 17.20 6.12
C ARG A 46 13.69 16.82 5.47
N SER A 47 14.62 16.31 6.27
CA SER A 47 15.90 15.85 5.75
C SER A 47 15.71 14.54 4.98
N ARG A 48 16.26 14.42 3.76
CA ARG A 48 16.13 13.22 2.91
C ARG A 48 16.70 11.94 3.53
N GLY A 49 15.84 10.92 3.66
CA GLY A 49 16.19 9.56 4.08
C GLY A 49 16.65 8.67 2.92
N VAL A 50 17.16 7.48 3.25
CA VAL A 50 17.40 6.41 2.26
C VAL A 50 16.21 5.47 2.34
N CYS A 51 15.40 5.46 1.29
CA CYS A 51 14.20 4.62 1.18
C CYS A 51 14.31 3.74 -0.05
N LEU A 52 13.95 2.46 0.12
CA LEU A 52 13.99 1.45 -0.93
C LEU A 52 12.58 0.90 -1.12
N THR A 53 12.19 0.68 -2.37
CA THR A 53 10.89 0.10 -2.74
C THR A 53 11.06 -0.73 -4.01
N VAL A 54 10.08 -1.58 -4.30
CA VAL A 54 9.95 -2.34 -5.55
C VAL A 54 8.71 -1.88 -6.30
N GLN A 55 8.75 -1.94 -7.64
CA GLN A 55 7.60 -1.67 -8.48
C GLN A 55 7.39 -2.86 -9.43
N PRO A 56 6.22 -3.55 -9.37
CA PRO A 56 5.01 -3.24 -8.60
C PRO A 56 5.15 -3.46 -7.07
N PRO A 57 4.26 -2.87 -6.24
CA PRO A 57 4.28 -3.07 -4.79
C PRO A 57 3.93 -4.53 -4.41
N LEU A 58 4.43 -4.99 -3.26
CA LEU A 58 4.12 -6.33 -2.73
C LEU A 58 2.86 -6.36 -1.85
N PHE A 59 2.54 -5.24 -1.20
CA PHE A 59 1.38 -5.08 -0.33
C PHE A 59 0.55 -3.91 -0.85
N ASN A 60 -0.76 -4.10 -0.95
CA ASN A 60 -1.68 -3.03 -1.31
C ASN A 60 -3.05 -3.24 -0.66
N HIS A 61 -3.91 -2.23 -0.76
CA HIS A 61 -5.28 -2.30 -0.28
C HIS A 61 -6.05 -3.43 -0.96
N HIS A 62 -6.71 -4.23 -0.12
CA HIS A 62 -7.71 -5.19 -0.56
C HIS A 62 -9.09 -4.55 -0.47
N ARG A 63 -9.85 -4.66 -1.55
CA ARG A 63 -11.22 -4.18 -1.67
C ARG A 63 -12.13 -5.40 -1.79
N PRO A 64 -12.96 -5.69 -0.77
CA PRO A 64 -13.89 -6.82 -0.84
C PRO A 64 -15.02 -6.54 -1.83
N ALA A 65 -15.73 -7.60 -2.22
CA ALA A 65 -17.03 -7.47 -2.86
C ALA A 65 -18.06 -6.87 -1.89
N GLY A 66 -19.07 -6.19 -2.43
CA GLY A 66 -20.08 -5.45 -1.69
C GLY A 66 -20.02 -3.95 -1.95
N HIS A 67 -20.69 -3.17 -1.10
CA HIS A 67 -20.76 -1.72 -1.21
C HIS A 67 -19.38 -1.06 -1.11
N SER A 68 -18.99 -0.31 -2.14
CA SER A 68 -17.70 0.42 -2.18
C SER A 68 -17.60 1.55 -1.16
N GLY A 69 -18.74 1.98 -0.57
CA GLY A 69 -18.75 2.91 0.57
C GLY A 69 -17.94 2.42 1.77
N PHE A 70 -17.68 1.11 1.89
CA PHE A 70 -16.88 0.53 2.98
C PHE A 70 -15.37 0.43 2.68
N TYR A 71 -14.88 0.97 1.56
CA TYR A 71 -13.46 0.86 1.20
C TYR A 71 -12.53 1.70 2.09
N ASN A 72 -12.95 2.92 2.44
CA ASN A 72 -12.32 3.75 3.45
C ASN A 72 -13.26 4.89 3.85
N ASP A 73 -13.00 5.51 5.00
CA ASP A 73 -13.74 6.63 5.57
C ASP A 73 -13.08 8.00 5.32
N ILE A 74 -11.93 8.04 4.64
CA ILE A 74 -11.16 9.27 4.38
C ILE A 74 -11.63 10.04 3.14
N SER A 75 -12.43 9.43 2.27
CA SER A 75 -12.96 10.05 1.06
C SER A 75 -14.36 9.55 0.74
N ALA A 76 -15.18 10.40 0.11
CA ALA A 76 -16.47 9.98 -0.41
C ALA A 76 -16.26 9.00 -1.59
N HIS A 77 -16.94 7.85 -1.53
CA HIS A 77 -16.99 6.88 -2.62
C HIS A 77 -18.37 6.89 -3.25
N PRO A 78 -18.48 6.56 -4.55
CA PRO A 78 -19.73 6.07 -5.09
C PRO A 78 -20.19 4.90 -4.22
N ASP A 79 -21.44 4.87 -3.78
CA ASP A 79 -22.00 3.73 -3.04
C ASP A 79 -22.45 2.65 -4.04
N GLU A 80 -21.48 2.14 -4.80
CA GLU A 80 -21.69 1.16 -5.85
C GLU A 80 -21.57 -0.26 -5.28
N MET A 81 -22.36 -1.17 -5.83
CA MET A 81 -22.21 -2.60 -5.58
C MET A 81 -21.08 -3.16 -6.42
N VAL A 82 -20.03 -3.65 -5.76
CA VAL A 82 -18.88 -4.28 -6.42
C VAL A 82 -19.00 -5.80 -6.30
N GLU A 83 -19.12 -6.48 -7.43
CA GLU A 83 -19.27 -7.94 -7.47
C GLU A 83 -17.95 -8.67 -7.20
N GLU A 84 -16.85 -8.16 -7.77
CA GLU A 84 -15.56 -8.85 -7.73
C GLU A 84 -14.60 -8.20 -6.72
N PRO A 85 -14.08 -8.97 -5.73
CA PRO A 85 -13.07 -8.46 -4.83
C PRO A 85 -11.73 -8.31 -5.57
N ARG A 86 -10.95 -7.30 -5.21
CA ARG A 86 -9.65 -7.07 -5.81
C ARG A 86 -8.60 -6.62 -4.81
N THR A 87 -7.34 -6.85 -5.13
CA THR A 87 -6.21 -6.24 -4.44
C THR A 87 -5.48 -5.38 -5.45
N ASP A 88 -5.55 -4.06 -5.24
CA ASP A 88 -5.10 -3.09 -6.24
C ASP A 88 -3.61 -3.29 -6.57
N MET A 89 -3.23 -3.21 -7.84
CA MET A 89 -1.82 -3.30 -8.31
C MET A 89 -1.08 -4.59 -7.92
N ILE A 90 -1.77 -5.64 -7.48
CA ILE A 90 -1.19 -6.95 -7.20
C ILE A 90 -1.66 -7.93 -8.28
N ARG A 91 -0.75 -8.50 -9.08
CA ARG A 91 -1.10 -9.47 -10.14
C ARG A 91 -1.74 -10.74 -9.58
N TYR A 92 -1.00 -11.43 -8.71
CA TYR A 92 -1.45 -12.63 -8.02
C TYR A 92 -1.68 -12.31 -6.53
N SER A 93 -2.91 -11.92 -6.18
CA SER A 93 -3.22 -11.62 -4.77
C SER A 93 -3.21 -12.88 -3.93
N ALA A 94 -2.35 -12.91 -2.90
CA ALA A 94 -2.33 -13.99 -1.93
C ALA A 94 -3.67 -14.13 -1.19
N ARG A 95 -4.40 -13.03 -0.96
CA ARG A 95 -5.71 -13.04 -0.30
C ARG A 95 -6.78 -13.69 -1.17
N LEU A 96 -6.81 -13.37 -2.46
CA LEU A 96 -7.77 -13.97 -3.40
C LEU A 96 -7.40 -15.43 -3.73
N ASN A 97 -6.10 -15.75 -3.75
CA ASN A 97 -5.61 -17.08 -4.07
C ASN A 97 -5.35 -17.97 -2.84
N ILE A 98 -5.79 -17.57 -1.64
CA ILE A 98 -5.38 -18.24 -0.39
C ILE A 98 -5.75 -19.74 -0.39
N LEU A 99 -6.92 -20.09 -0.94
CA LEU A 99 -7.34 -21.48 -1.04
C LEU A 99 -6.44 -22.28 -1.99
N LYS A 100 -6.11 -21.72 -3.16
CA LYS A 100 -5.21 -22.35 -4.14
C LYS A 100 -3.82 -22.55 -3.57
N LEU A 101 -3.30 -21.55 -2.86
CA LEU A 101 -2.00 -21.61 -2.18
C LEU A 101 -1.97 -22.71 -1.11
N VAL A 102 -2.99 -22.79 -0.26
CA VAL A 102 -3.08 -23.82 0.79
C VAL A 102 -3.19 -25.23 0.20
N LEU A 103 -3.87 -25.39 -0.94
CA LEU A 103 -4.01 -26.66 -1.65
C LEU A 103 -2.80 -27.01 -2.55
N GLY A 104 -1.76 -26.18 -2.58
CA GLY A 104 -0.57 -26.40 -3.42
C GLY A 104 -0.84 -26.29 -4.92
N MET A 105 -1.94 -25.64 -5.32
CA MET A 105 -2.27 -25.41 -6.71
C MET A 105 -1.42 -24.27 -7.29
N THR A 106 -1.20 -24.29 -8.60
CA THR A 106 -0.38 -23.28 -9.30
C THR A 106 -1.17 -22.46 -10.32
N ASN A 107 -2.46 -22.75 -10.51
CA ASN A 107 -3.36 -22.05 -11.43
C ASN A 107 -4.02 -20.83 -10.77
N TYR A 108 -3.21 -19.87 -10.31
CA TYR A 108 -3.67 -18.69 -9.60
C TYR A 108 -4.57 -17.78 -10.47
N ASP A 109 -5.53 -17.11 -9.83
CA ASP A 109 -6.31 -16.05 -10.45
C ASP A 109 -5.41 -14.83 -10.67
N ASP A 110 -5.19 -14.52 -11.95
CA ASP A 110 -4.44 -13.36 -12.42
C ASP A 110 -5.38 -12.15 -12.55
N GLN A 111 -5.19 -11.13 -11.70
CA GLN A 111 -6.00 -9.91 -11.74
C GLN A 111 -5.57 -8.96 -12.87
N PHE A 112 -4.37 -9.14 -13.42
CA PHE A 112 -3.79 -8.25 -14.43
C PHE A 112 -3.08 -9.07 -15.51
N PRO A 113 -3.83 -9.91 -16.28
CA PRO A 113 -3.25 -10.73 -17.32
C PRO A 113 -2.70 -9.86 -18.46
N ASP A 114 -1.59 -10.30 -19.04
CA ASP A 114 -1.02 -9.63 -20.21
C ASP A 114 -1.96 -9.82 -21.40
N LYS A 115 -2.25 -8.73 -22.13
CA LYS A 115 -3.27 -8.72 -23.20
C LYS A 115 -2.96 -9.66 -24.38
N ASN A 116 -1.74 -10.21 -24.46
CA ASN A 116 -1.25 -11.02 -25.58
C ASN A 116 -0.52 -12.30 -25.12
N ALA A 117 -0.89 -12.87 -23.97
CA ALA A 117 -0.34 -14.15 -23.51
C ALA A 117 -0.98 -15.35 -24.24
#